data_AF-A0A820YH27-F1
#
_entry.id   AF-A0A820YH27-F1
#
_cell.length_a   1.000
_cell.length_b   1.000
_cell.length_c   1.000
_cell.angle_alpha   90.00
_cell.angle_beta   90.00
_cell.angle_gamma   90.00
#
_symmetry.space_group_name_H-M   'P 1'
#
loop_
_entity.id
_entity.type
_entity.pdbx_description
1 polymer ?
#
loop_
_entity_poly.entity_id
_entity_poly.type
_entity_poly.pdbx_seq_one_letter_code
_entity_poly.pdbx_strand_id
1 'polypeptide(L)'
;KEVVKQAKTIEELHLQEKYLHSINNKFEQATRNLYEKVNVESSEDELSELRKEYALSSLFNRDNKTYLWYIDNIEELLKNAKQPSEPLCITSSSFNTSKYDYKVILKLYLNGDQIARNTHLSFDVILMRDNNNSLIKWPFYYEIILCLFHTS
;
A
#
# COMPACT_ATOMS: atom_id res chain seq x y z
N LYS A 1 42.65 -59.32 -2.47
CA LYS A 1 42.95 -57.99 -1.88
C LYS A 1 42.17 -56.87 -2.58
N GLU A 2 42.02 -56.87 -3.91
CA GLU A 2 41.21 -55.88 -4.64
C GLU A 2 39.71 -55.94 -4.36
N VAL A 3 39.12 -57.14 -4.31
CA VAL A 3 37.67 -57.33 -4.08
C VAL A 3 37.20 -56.70 -2.77
N VAL A 4 38.00 -56.81 -1.70
CA VAL A 4 37.70 -56.21 -0.38
C VAL A 4 37.80 -54.69 -0.43
N LYS A 5 38.72 -54.13 -1.23
CA LYS A 5 38.88 -52.68 -1.40
C LYS A 5 37.69 -52.09 -2.18
N GLN A 6 37.22 -52.78 -3.22
CA GLN A 6 36.03 -52.38 -3.99
C GLN A 6 34.74 -52.42 -3.14
N ALA A 7 34.56 -53.47 -2.33
CA ALA A 7 33.41 -53.56 -1.43
C ALA A 7 33.33 -52.39 -0.44
N LYS A 8 34.46 -51.99 0.14
CA LYS A 8 34.53 -50.84 1.05
C LYS A 8 34.16 -49.52 0.37
N THR A 9 34.60 -49.32 -0.88
CA THR A 9 34.24 -48.14 -1.67
C THR A 9 32.74 -48.06 -1.97
N ILE A 10 32.09 -49.20 -2.21
CA ILE A 10 30.63 -49.24 -2.45
C ILE A 10 29.85 -48.87 -1.17
N GLU A 11 30.30 -49.33 0.00
CA GLU A 11 29.69 -48.96 1.29
C GLU A 11 29.84 -47.45 1.58
N GLU A 12 31.01 -46.88 1.31
CA GLU A 12 31.26 -45.44 1.46
C GLU A 12 30.37 -44.61 0.51
N LEU A 13 30.20 -45.05 -0.74
CA LEU A 13 29.30 -44.41 -1.70
C LEU A 13 27.83 -44.48 -1.26
N HIS A 14 27.35 -45.63 -0.80
CA HIS A 14 25.98 -45.75 -0.26
C HIS A 14 25.75 -44.85 0.95
N LEU A 15 26.76 -44.68 1.81
CA LEU A 15 26.65 -43.78 2.96
C LEU A 15 26.56 -42.32 2.51
N GLN A 16 27.34 -41.95 1.49
CA GLN A 16 27.32 -40.61 0.91
C GLN A 16 25.99 -40.31 0.19
N GLU A 17 25.40 -41.27 -0.51
CA GLU A 17 24.07 -41.14 -1.11
C GLU A 17 22.98 -40.92 -0.06
N LYS A 18 23.01 -41.67 1.05
CA LYS A 18 22.08 -41.46 2.18
C LYS A 18 22.22 -40.06 2.78
N TYR A 19 23.46 -39.56 2.88
CA TYR A 19 23.73 -38.22 3.37
C TYR A 19 23.20 -37.13 2.41
N LEU A 20 23.45 -37.28 1.11
CA LEU A 20 22.92 -36.40 0.07
C LEU A 20 21.40 -36.36 0.08
N HIS A 21 20.76 -37.53 0.20
CA HIS A 21 19.30 -37.61 0.29
C HIS A 21 18.75 -36.87 1.52
N SER A 22 19.43 -36.99 2.68
CA SER A 22 19.07 -36.25 3.89
C SER A 22 19.20 -34.73 3.72
N ILE A 23 20.27 -34.26 3.07
CA ILE A 23 20.45 -32.85 2.76
C ILE A 23 19.35 -32.36 1.82
N ASN A 24 19.04 -33.11 0.78
CA ASN A 24 18.02 -32.70 -0.19
C ASN A 24 16.64 -32.57 0.47
N ASN A 25 16.28 -33.52 1.33
CA ASN A 25 15.02 -33.45 2.08
C ASN A 25 14.96 -32.22 3.01
N LYS A 26 16.07 -31.89 3.69
CA LYS A 26 16.15 -30.67 4.51
C LYS A 26 16.05 -29.41 3.68
N PHE A 27 16.69 -29.38 2.51
CA PHE A 27 16.62 -28.26 1.58
C PHE A 27 15.20 -28.04 1.06
N GLU A 28 14.52 -29.10 0.63
CA GLU A 28 13.13 -29.04 0.18
C GLU A 28 12.19 -28.55 1.28
N GLN A 29 12.40 -29.01 2.52
CA GLN A 29 11.58 -28.60 3.66
C GLN A 29 11.82 -27.14 4.05
N ALA A 30 13.08 -26.69 4.08
CA ALA A 30 13.41 -25.28 4.30
C ALA A 30 12.84 -24.37 3.21
N THR A 31 12.91 -24.82 1.95
CA THR A 31 12.36 -24.11 0.80
C THR A 31 10.84 -23.98 0.93
N ARG A 32 10.12 -25.06 1.27
CA ARG A 32 8.68 -25.04 1.52
C ARG A 32 8.29 -24.08 2.65
N ASN A 33 9.01 -24.11 3.76
CA ASN A 33 8.76 -23.22 4.89
C ASN A 33 8.99 -21.75 4.54
N LEU A 34 9.99 -21.43 3.71
CA LEU A 34 10.24 -20.07 3.24
C LEU A 34 9.10 -19.58 2.32
N TYR A 35 8.64 -20.43 1.39
CA TYR A 35 7.50 -20.10 0.54
C TYR A 35 6.22 -19.84 1.35
N GLU A 36 5.94 -20.66 2.36
CA GLU A 36 4.78 -20.47 3.24
C GLU A 36 4.91 -19.19 4.08
N LYS A 37 6.10 -18.92 4.63
CA LYS A 37 6.35 -17.74 5.47
C LYS A 37 6.21 -16.43 4.69
N VAL A 38 6.77 -16.36 3.47
CA VAL A 38 6.63 -15.20 2.58
C VAL A 38 5.17 -14.96 2.22
N ASN A 39 4.39 -16.01 1.96
CA ASN A 39 2.97 -15.87 1.63
C ASN A 39 2.14 -15.33 2.81
N VAL A 40 2.42 -15.77 4.04
CA VAL A 40 1.69 -15.34 5.23
C VAL A 40 2.04 -13.90 5.62
N GLU A 41 3.33 -13.53 5.65
CA GLU A 41 3.77 -12.16 5.98
C GLU A 41 3.22 -11.15 4.95
N SER A 42 3.32 -11.46 3.65
CA SER A 42 2.76 -10.60 2.59
C SER A 42 1.24 -10.44 2.71
N SER A 43 0.52 -11.51 3.07
CA SER A 43 -0.95 -11.47 3.23
C SER A 43 -1.37 -10.68 4.46
N GLU A 44 -0.63 -10.75 5.57
CA GLU A 44 -0.91 -9.96 6.78
C GLU A 44 -0.68 -8.46 6.54
N ASP A 45 0.38 -8.11 5.82
CA ASP A 45 0.66 -6.72 5.43
C ASP A 45 -0.45 -6.17 4.53
N GLU A 46 -0.84 -6.91 3.49
CA GLU A 46 -1.97 -6.56 2.61
C GLU A 46 -3.28 -6.41 3.39
N LEU A 47 -3.60 -7.34 4.29
CA LEU A 47 -4.79 -7.25 5.15
C LEU A 47 -4.74 -6.05 6.09
N SER A 48 -3.56 -5.68 6.58
CA SER A 48 -3.37 -4.52 7.43
C SER A 48 -3.62 -3.21 6.67
N GLU A 49 -3.13 -3.12 5.42
CA GLU A 49 -3.41 -1.98 4.54
C GLU A 49 -4.90 -1.92 4.18
N LEU A 50 -5.52 -3.04 3.84
CA LEU A 50 -6.94 -3.11 3.53
C LEU A 50 -7.80 -2.65 4.71
N ARG A 51 -7.43 -3.02 5.94
CA ARG A 51 -8.12 -2.58 7.16
C ARG A 51 -7.98 -1.07 7.38
N LYS A 52 -6.80 -0.51 7.12
CA LYS A 52 -6.56 0.95 7.17
C LYS A 52 -7.39 1.66 6.11
N GLU A 53 -7.37 1.19 4.87
CA GLU A 53 -8.19 1.74 3.79
C GLU A 53 -9.68 1.65 4.13
N TYR A 54 -10.15 0.52 4.67
CA TYR A 54 -11.53 0.34 5.10
C TYR A 54 -11.92 1.32 6.23
N ALA A 55 -11.08 1.45 7.27
CA ALA A 55 -11.30 2.38 8.36
C ALA A 55 -11.34 3.84 7.87
N LEU A 56 -10.45 4.22 6.94
CA LEU A 56 -10.41 5.56 6.37
C LEU A 56 -11.57 5.81 5.40
N SER A 57 -12.02 4.78 4.67
CA SER A 57 -13.23 4.85 3.84
C SER A 57 -14.49 5.05 4.68
N SER A 58 -14.48 4.61 5.95
CA SER A 58 -15.60 4.82 6.88
C SER A 58 -15.79 6.29 7.28
N LEU A 59 -14.78 7.15 7.03
CA LEU A 59 -14.90 8.61 7.17
C LEU A 59 -15.76 9.23 6.06
N PHE A 60 -16.08 8.49 5.00
CA PHE A 60 -17.07 8.90 4.02
C PHE A 60 -18.48 8.59 4.52
N ASN A 61 -19.23 9.64 4.83
CA ASN A 61 -20.64 9.52 5.15
C ASN A 61 -21.43 9.32 3.85
N ARG A 62 -22.01 8.13 3.70
CA ARG A 62 -22.75 7.72 2.49
C ARG A 62 -24.11 8.39 2.37
N ASP A 63 -24.74 8.75 3.49
CA ASP A 63 -26.10 9.29 3.51
C ASP A 63 -26.14 10.72 2.95
N ASN A 64 -25.12 11.52 3.27
CA ASN A 64 -24.97 12.89 2.78
C ASN A 64 -23.80 13.08 1.78
N LYS A 65 -23.16 11.98 1.35
CA LYS A 65 -22.03 11.97 0.41
C LYS A 65 -20.87 12.89 0.81
N THR A 66 -20.59 12.99 2.10
CA THR A 66 -19.56 13.90 2.63
C THR A 66 -18.33 13.12 3.09
N TYR A 67 -17.16 13.56 2.64
CA TYR A 67 -15.88 13.08 3.15
C TYR A 67 -15.32 14.06 4.18
N LEU A 68 -15.06 13.61 5.41
CA LEU A 68 -14.37 14.43 6.41
C LEU A 68 -12.89 14.05 6.44
N TRP A 69 -12.03 14.98 6.03
CA TRP A 69 -10.59 14.82 6.09
C TRP A 69 -10.02 15.59 7.29
N TYR A 70 -9.70 14.86 8.35
CA TYR A 70 -9.00 15.44 9.50
C TYR A 70 -7.49 15.45 9.26
N ILE A 71 -6.85 16.57 9.53
CA ILE A 71 -5.41 16.76 9.39
C ILE A 71 -4.90 17.36 10.70
N ASP A 72 -4.08 16.59 11.40
CA ASP A 72 -3.49 17.01 12.67
C ASP A 72 -2.15 17.74 12.46
N ASN A 73 -1.65 18.39 13.52
CA ASN A 73 -0.32 19.03 13.55
C ASN A 73 -0.05 19.99 12.37
N ILE A 74 -1.08 20.77 11.99
CA ILE A 74 -1.01 21.72 10.87
C ILE A 74 0.16 22.70 11.00
N GLU A 75 0.50 23.14 12.21
CA GLU A 75 1.59 24.09 12.43
C GLU A 75 2.96 23.54 11.99
N GLU A 76 3.25 22.29 12.36
CA GLU A 76 4.49 21.61 11.99
C GLU A 76 4.51 21.33 10.48
N LEU A 77 3.41 20.83 9.95
CA LEU A 77 3.27 20.54 8.51
C LEU A 77 3.44 21.82 7.67
N LEU A 78 2.88 22.95 8.11
CA LEU A 78 3.05 24.23 7.44
C LEU A 78 4.50 24.74 7.52
N LYS A 79 5.16 24.58 8.68
CA LYS A 79 6.58 24.93 8.83
C LYS A 79 7.46 24.13 7.88
N ASN A 80 7.16 22.85 7.70
CA ASN A 80 7.84 21.96 6.78
C ASN A 80 7.54 22.33 5.31
N ALA A 81 6.28 22.66 4.99
CA ALA A 81 5.87 23.10 3.65
C ALA A 81 6.50 24.42 3.19
N LYS A 82 7.03 25.22 4.12
CA LYS A 82 7.76 26.47 3.85
C LYS A 82 9.26 26.27 3.59
N GLN A 83 9.78 25.06 3.77
CA GLN A 83 11.20 24.80 3.52
C GLN A 83 11.54 24.84 2.02
N PRO A 84 12.80 25.08 1.63
CA PRO A 84 13.21 25.23 0.23
C PRO A 84 13.10 23.95 -0.63
N SER A 85 12.76 22.81 -0.04
CA SER A 85 12.55 21.54 -0.74
C SER A 85 11.30 21.55 -1.62
N GLU A 86 11.01 20.42 -2.28
CA GLU A 86 9.73 20.23 -2.96
C GLU A 86 8.54 20.57 -2.05
N PRO A 87 7.47 21.17 -2.60
CA PRO A 87 6.32 21.57 -1.81
C PRO A 87 5.71 20.35 -1.13
N LEU A 88 5.62 20.41 0.21
CA LEU A 88 5.01 19.35 0.98
C LEU A 88 3.53 19.22 0.61
N CYS A 89 3.16 18.06 0.07
CA CYS A 89 1.80 17.70 -0.28
C CYS A 89 1.27 16.64 0.69
N ILE A 90 0.14 16.92 1.32
CA ILE A 90 -0.59 15.94 2.13
C ILE A 90 -1.61 15.28 1.21
N THR A 91 -1.70 13.96 1.25
CA THR A 91 -2.63 13.20 0.40
C THR A 91 -3.66 12.51 1.29
N SER A 92 -4.94 12.64 0.96
CA SER A 92 -6.00 11.91 1.67
C SER A 92 -5.95 10.43 1.32
N SER A 93 -6.57 9.61 2.15
CA SER A 93 -6.94 8.26 1.71
C SER A 93 -7.91 8.36 0.54
N SER A 94 -7.86 7.38 -0.35
CA SER A 94 -8.83 7.30 -1.42
C SER A 94 -10.22 6.95 -0.90
N PHE A 95 -11.25 7.60 -1.41
CA PHE A 95 -12.63 7.29 -1.07
C PHE A 95 -13.49 7.19 -2.32
N ASN A 96 -14.56 6.42 -2.25
CA ASN A 96 -15.53 6.32 -3.34
C ASN A 96 -16.66 7.31 -3.10
N THR A 97 -17.05 8.03 -4.14
CA THR A 97 -18.18 8.98 -4.10
C THR A 97 -19.54 8.30 -3.87
N SER A 98 -19.64 6.99 -4.15
CA SER A 98 -20.78 6.12 -3.85
C SER A 98 -20.33 4.64 -3.91
N LYS A 99 -21.24 3.69 -3.63
CA LYS A 99 -20.97 2.24 -3.55
C LYS A 99 -20.36 1.65 -4.85
N TYR A 100 -20.58 2.27 -6.01
CA TYR A 100 -20.14 1.78 -7.33
C TYR A 100 -19.65 2.90 -8.26
N ASP A 101 -19.08 3.97 -7.71
CA ASP A 101 -18.82 5.21 -8.45
C ASP A 101 -17.33 5.62 -8.41
N TYR A 102 -16.99 6.82 -8.89
CA TYR A 102 -15.60 7.28 -8.98
C TYR A 102 -14.83 7.15 -7.66
N LYS A 103 -13.60 6.66 -7.76
CA LYS A 103 -12.60 6.70 -6.68
C LYS A 103 -11.87 8.04 -6.74
N VAL A 104 -11.83 8.75 -5.62
CA VAL A 104 -11.30 10.11 -5.49
C VAL A 104 -10.17 10.12 -4.47
N ILE A 105 -9.15 10.93 -4.72
CA ILE A 105 -8.10 11.30 -3.78
C ILE A 105 -8.03 12.83 -3.71
N LEU A 106 -7.78 13.37 -2.52
CA LEU A 106 -7.53 14.79 -2.33
C LEU A 106 -6.04 15.02 -2.06
N LYS A 107 -5.51 16.11 -2.61
CA LYS A 107 -4.19 16.63 -2.26
C LYS A 107 -4.31 18.01 -1.66
N LEU A 108 -3.50 18.28 -0.64
CA LEU A 108 -3.44 19.55 0.06
C LEU A 108 -2.01 20.08 0.10
N TYR A 109 -1.86 21.32 -0.30
CA TYR A 109 -0.63 22.09 -0.23
C TYR A 109 -0.83 23.25 0.74
N LEU A 110 -0.36 23.08 1.98
CA LEU A 110 -0.56 24.05 3.05
C LEU A 110 0.09 25.41 2.77
N ASN A 111 1.19 25.41 2.02
CA ASN A 111 1.92 26.62 1.61
C ASN A 111 1.65 27.01 0.15
N GLY A 112 0.55 26.50 -0.42
CA GLY A 112 0.13 26.76 -1.80
C GLY A 112 0.99 26.05 -2.84
N ASP A 113 0.41 25.88 -4.03
CA ASP A 113 1.10 25.34 -5.20
C ASP A 113 1.09 26.34 -6.37
N GLN A 114 2.07 26.22 -7.26
CA GLN A 114 2.21 27.04 -8.47
C GLN A 114 2.09 28.55 -8.18
N ILE A 115 1.10 29.24 -8.76
CA ILE A 115 0.88 30.68 -8.64
C ILE A 115 0.39 31.10 -7.25
N ALA A 116 -0.15 30.16 -6.47
CA ALA A 116 -0.67 30.39 -5.12
C ALA A 116 0.40 30.17 -4.02
N ARG A 117 1.60 29.74 -4.41
CA ARG A 117 2.68 29.41 -3.48
C ARG A 117 2.99 30.58 -2.55
N ASN A 118 3.16 30.27 -1.26
CA ASN A 118 3.41 31.18 -0.14
C ASN A 118 2.29 32.17 0.21
N THR A 119 1.15 32.15 -0.48
CA THR A 119 0.08 33.16 -0.29
C THR A 119 -1.27 32.56 0.05
N HIS A 120 -1.57 31.40 -0.50
CA HIS A 120 -2.82 30.70 -0.27
C HIS A 120 -2.52 29.23 0.00
N LEU A 121 -3.55 28.52 0.42
CA LEU A 121 -3.58 27.08 0.49
C LEU A 121 -4.20 26.54 -0.81
N SER A 122 -3.68 25.44 -1.33
CA SER A 122 -4.14 24.84 -2.58
C SER A 122 -4.64 23.42 -2.36
N PHE A 123 -5.70 23.04 -3.09
CA PHE A 123 -6.27 21.70 -3.07
C PHE A 123 -6.46 21.19 -4.49
N ASP A 124 -6.13 19.91 -4.69
CA ASP A 124 -6.49 19.19 -5.91
C ASP A 124 -7.45 18.04 -5.59
N VAL A 125 -8.42 17.85 -6.49
CA VAL A 125 -9.27 16.66 -6.52
C VAL A 125 -8.80 15.77 -7.66
N ILE A 126 -8.32 14.58 -7.31
CA ILE A 126 -7.84 13.60 -8.27
C ILE A 126 -8.89 12.51 -8.42
N LEU A 127 -9.41 12.40 -9.64
CA LEU A 127 -10.32 11.32 -10.03
C LEU A 127 -9.49 10.14 -10.55
N MET A 128 -9.62 9.00 -9.89
CA MET A 128 -8.99 7.76 -10.33
C MET A 128 -9.94 6.98 -11.21
N ARG A 129 -9.45 6.58 -12.38
CA ARG A 129 -10.15 5.69 -13.29
C ARG A 129 -9.65 4.27 -13.07
N ASP A 130 -10.52 3.39 -12.59
CA ASP A 130 -10.28 1.96 -12.68
C ASP A 130 -10.65 1.47 -14.09
N ASN A 131 -9.70 0.84 -14.78
CA ASN A 131 -9.89 0.32 -16.13
C ASN A 131 -10.94 -0.80 -16.18
N ASN A 132 -11.25 -1.43 -15.04
CA ASN A 132 -12.17 -2.57 -14.97
C ASN A 132 -13.64 -2.18 -14.83
N ASN A 133 -13.97 -0.90 -14.58
CA ASN A 133 -15.35 -0.47 -14.35
C ASN A 133 -15.86 0.41 -15.50
N SER A 134 -16.31 -0.23 -16.59
CA SER A 134 -16.87 0.41 -17.79
C SER A 134 -18.24 1.07 -17.56
N LEU A 135 -18.86 0.87 -16.40
CA LEU A 135 -20.19 1.40 -16.07
C LEU A 135 -20.14 2.84 -15.54
N ILE A 136 -18.97 3.32 -15.11
CA ILE A 136 -18.80 4.69 -14.66
C ILE A 136 -18.84 5.62 -15.90
N LYS A 137 -19.80 6.54 -15.91
CA LYS A 137 -19.91 7.54 -16.99
C LYS A 137 -18.67 8.43 -16.99
N TRP A 138 -18.17 8.83 -18.14
CA TRP A 138 -17.11 9.84 -18.25
C TRP A 138 -17.53 10.87 -19.30
N PRO A 139 -17.15 12.16 -19.16
CA PRO A 139 -16.32 12.74 -18.09
C PRO A 139 -17.06 12.84 -16.74
N PHE A 140 -16.34 13.14 -15.65
CA PHE A 140 -16.94 13.44 -14.34
C PHE A 140 -17.80 14.71 -14.43
N TYR A 141 -19.02 14.66 -13.89
CA TYR A 141 -20.04 15.71 -14.05
C TYR A 141 -20.75 16.09 -12.74
N TYR A 142 -20.25 15.62 -11.59
CA TYR A 142 -20.83 15.98 -10.29
C TYR A 142 -20.24 17.29 -9.78
N GLU A 143 -21.05 18.05 -9.04
CA GLU A 143 -20.58 19.21 -8.30
C GLU A 143 -19.75 18.77 -7.09
N ILE A 144 -18.65 19.48 -6.83
CA ILE A 144 -17.81 19.27 -5.66
C ILE A 144 -17.83 20.56 -4.84
N ILE A 145 -18.23 20.44 -3.58
CA ILE A 145 -18.18 21.52 -2.61
C ILE A 145 -17.05 21.22 -1.64
N LEU A 146 -16.08 22.13 -1.56
CA LEU A 146 -14.98 22.06 -0.61
C LEU A 146 -15.26 23.01 0.55
N CYS A 147 -15.19 22.50 1.78
CA CYS A 147 -15.34 23.29 3.00
C CYS A 147 -14.12 23.06 3.89
N LEU A 148 -13.51 24.15 4.34
CA LEU A 148 -12.45 24.13 5.34
C LEU A 148 -13.06 24.48 6.69
N PHE A 149 -12.91 23.58 7.66
CA PHE A 149 -13.37 23.79 9.03
C PHE A 149 -12.16 24.03 9.93
N HIS A 150 -12.23 25.04 10.79
CA HIS A 150 -11.26 25.26 11.85
C HIS A 150 -11.92 24.99 13.18
N THR A 151 -11.34 24.08 13.97
CA THR A 151 -11.73 23.86 15.37
C THR A 151 -10.75 24.63 16.25
N SER A 152 -11.22 25.76 16.80
CA SER A 152 -10.51 26.59 17.77
C SER A 152 -10.44 25.94 19.16
#